data_AF-A0A1R3TD68-F1
#
_entry.id   AF-A0A1R3TD68-F1
#
_cell.length_a   1.000
_cell.length_b   1.000
_cell.length_c   1.000
_cell.angle_alpha   90.00
_cell.angle_beta   90.00
_cell.angle_gamma   90.00
#
_symmetry.space_group_name_H-M   'P 1'
#
loop_
_entity.id
_entity.type
_entity.pdbx_description
1 polymer ?
#
loop_
_entity_poly.entity_id
_entity_poly.type
_entity_poly.pdbx_seq_one_letter_code
_entity_poly.pdbx_strand_id
1 'polypeptide(L)'
;MAKDTLFLIAPGFEDPKHPGVTFVCPHCNQIEGLLAAFPDLAKRLDIHRVSFTRPREAVIAQVGEQNQSLPLLIFAEDAPEDATVHGDKRFVQDTKRILSLLAERHGFPQLH
;
A
#
# COMPACT_ATOMS: atom_id res chain seq x y z
N MET A 1 -0.37 -6.53 19.38
CA MET A 1 -0.09 -7.31 18.16
C MET A 1 0.50 -6.35 17.14
N ALA A 2 1.53 -6.77 16.42
CA ALA A 2 2.10 -5.96 15.35
C ALA A 2 1.09 -5.82 14.21
N LYS A 3 1.09 -4.67 13.52
CA LYS A 3 0.15 -4.35 12.44
C LYS A 3 0.84 -4.50 11.10
N ASP A 4 0.13 -5.02 10.11
CA ASP A 4 0.59 -4.95 8.72
C ASP A 4 0.71 -3.49 8.29
N THR A 5 1.75 -3.17 7.53
CA THR A 5 2.06 -1.82 7.07
C THR A 5 1.69 -1.66 5.61
N LEU A 6 0.85 -0.67 5.29
CA LEU A 6 0.38 -0.39 3.94
C LEU A 6 0.93 0.97 3.47
N PHE A 7 1.72 0.96 2.41
CA PHE A 7 2.18 2.17 1.73
C PHE A 7 1.32 2.48 0.50
N LEU A 8 0.88 3.74 0.40
CA LEU A 8 0.09 4.27 -0.70
C LEU A 8 0.70 5.59 -1.19
N ILE A 9 0.47 5.93 -2.45
CA ILE A 9 0.72 7.29 -2.95
C ILE A 9 -0.43 8.17 -2.47
N ALA A 10 -0.10 9.28 -1.80
CA ALA A 10 -1.09 10.25 -1.36
C ALA A 10 -1.90 10.78 -2.56
N PRO A 11 -3.25 10.83 -2.50
CA PRO A 11 -4.06 11.37 -3.58
C PRO A 11 -3.84 12.88 -3.74
N GLY A 12 -4.07 13.40 -4.95
CA GLY A 12 -3.94 14.84 -5.24
C GLY A 12 -2.51 15.28 -5.50
N PHE A 13 -1.65 14.40 -6.01
CA PHE A 13 -0.27 14.75 -6.35
C PHE A 13 -0.20 15.42 -7.73
N GLU A 14 0.84 16.23 -7.95
CA GLU A 14 1.20 16.72 -9.28
C GLU A 14 2.25 15.82 -9.92
N ASP A 15 2.14 15.61 -11.23
CA ASP A 15 3.19 14.99 -12.04
C ASP A 15 4.00 16.10 -12.71
N PRO A 16 5.33 16.21 -12.48
CA PRO A 16 6.18 17.20 -13.15
C PRO A 16 6.09 17.18 -14.69
N LYS A 17 5.64 16.06 -15.28
CA LYS A 17 5.41 15.95 -16.73
C LYS A 17 4.10 16.60 -17.19
N HIS A 18 3.19 16.89 -16.27
CA HIS A 18 1.86 17.45 -16.52
C HIS A 18 1.56 18.58 -15.52
N PRO A 19 2.28 19.72 -15.60
CA PRO A 19 2.17 20.80 -14.63
C PRO A 19 0.76 21.39 -14.57
N GLY A 20 0.29 21.72 -13.35
CA GLY A 20 -1.03 22.31 -13.12
C GLY A 20 -2.20 21.32 -13.10
N VAL A 21 -1.92 20.01 -13.20
CA VAL A 21 -2.94 18.95 -13.09
C VAL A 21 -2.68 18.14 -11.83
N THR A 22 -3.73 17.91 -11.04
CA THR A 22 -3.71 17.03 -9.88
C THR A 22 -4.20 15.64 -10.26
N PHE A 23 -3.47 14.62 -9.83
CA PHE A 23 -3.74 13.22 -10.14
C PHE A 23 -3.99 12.38 -8.89
N VAL A 24 -4.59 11.22 -9.13
CA VAL A 24 -4.61 10.11 -8.18
C VAL A 24 -3.97 8.89 -8.85
N CYS A 25 -3.29 8.07 -8.05
CA CYS A 25 -2.73 6.82 -8.54
C CYS A 25 -3.89 5.82 -8.65
N PRO A 26 -4.22 5.26 -9.82
CA PRO A 26 -5.41 4.41 -9.99
C PRO A 26 -5.39 3.20 -9.05
N HIS A 27 -4.21 2.60 -8.83
CA HIS A 27 -4.02 1.45 -7.95
C HIS A 27 -4.16 1.80 -6.46
N CYS A 28 -3.52 2.88 -6.01
CA CYS A 28 -3.62 3.30 -4.61
C CYS A 28 -5.02 3.83 -4.30
N ASN A 29 -5.64 4.56 -5.24
CA ASN A 29 -6.95 5.17 -5.04
C ASN A 29 -8.07 4.12 -4.89
N GLN A 30 -7.93 2.96 -5.53
CA GLN A 30 -8.84 1.83 -5.31
C GLN A 30 -8.79 1.35 -3.85
N ILE A 31 -7.61 1.27 -3.27
CA ILE A 31 -7.43 0.89 -1.86
C ILE A 31 -7.89 2.02 -0.94
N GLU A 32 -7.57 3.28 -1.24
CA GLU A 32 -8.05 4.45 -0.46
C GLU A 32 -9.57 4.48 -0.36
N GLY A 33 -10.30 4.21 -1.45
CA GLY A 33 -11.76 4.15 -1.43
C GLY A 33 -12.29 3.10 -0.45
N LEU A 34 -11.65 1.93 -0.40
CA LEU A 34 -11.99 0.88 0.54
C LEU A 34 -11.65 1.27 1.99
N LEU A 35 -10.47 1.85 2.23
CA LEU A 35 -10.06 2.33 3.55
C LEU A 35 -11.00 3.42 4.08
N ALA A 36 -11.43 4.34 3.22
CA ALA A 36 -12.35 5.42 3.56
C ALA A 36 -13.76 4.91 3.89
N ALA A 37 -14.23 3.87 3.19
CA ALA A 37 -15.53 3.25 3.45
C ALA A 37 -15.56 2.46 4.78
N PHE A 38 -14.40 1.96 5.25
CA PHE A 38 -14.31 1.11 6.43
C PHE A 38 -13.23 1.60 7.42
N PRO A 39 -13.40 2.80 8.01
CA PRO A 39 -12.37 3.45 8.82
C PRO A 39 -11.98 2.66 10.08
N ASP A 40 -12.91 1.89 10.67
CA ASP A 40 -12.60 1.06 11.84
C ASP A 40 -11.74 -0.15 11.50
N LEU A 41 -11.87 -0.69 10.28
CA LEU A 41 -10.96 -1.73 9.79
C LEU A 41 -9.59 -1.12 9.44
N ALA A 42 -9.58 0.07 8.81
CA ALA A 42 -8.36 0.78 8.47
C ALA A 42 -7.48 1.11 9.70
N LYS A 43 -8.07 1.41 10.86
CA LYS A 43 -7.34 1.63 12.13
C LYS A 43 -6.50 0.43 12.58
N ARG A 44 -6.75 -0.77 12.06
CA ARG A 44 -5.98 -1.99 12.39
C ARG A 44 -4.70 -2.14 11.57
N LEU A 45 -4.53 -1.34 10.52
CA LEU A 45 -3.32 -1.28 9.71
C LEU A 45 -2.43 -0.12 10.17
N ASP A 46 -1.15 -0.21 9.86
CA ASP A 46 -0.25 0.94 9.88
C ASP A 46 -0.17 1.53 8.46
N ILE A 47 -0.78 2.69 8.22
CA ILE A 47 -0.97 3.22 6.85
C ILE A 47 -0.10 4.44 6.63
N HIS A 48 0.77 4.36 5.64
CA HIS A 48 1.68 5.44 5.24
C HIS A 48 1.31 5.95 3.84
N ARG A 49 1.04 7.24 3.75
CA ARG A 49 0.79 7.93 2.47
C ARG A 49 2.04 8.74 2.12
N VAL A 50 2.67 8.41 1.01
CA VAL A 50 3.94 9.03 0.59
C VAL A 50 3.78 9.76 -0.74
N SER A 51 4.75 10.61 -1.07
CA SER A 51 4.76 11.38 -2.30
C SER A 51 4.81 10.50 -3.56
N PHE A 52 4.22 11.01 -4.64
CA PHE A 52 4.28 10.38 -5.97
C PHE A 52 5.72 10.28 -6.50
N THR A 53 6.53 11.31 -6.28
CA THR A 53 7.91 11.39 -6.78
C THR A 53 8.79 10.31 -6.16
N ARG A 54 9.69 9.76 -6.97
CA ARG A 54 10.81 8.94 -6.51
C ARG A 54 12.02 9.86 -6.23
N PRO A 55 12.94 9.51 -5.32
CA PRO A 55 12.94 8.30 -4.47
C PRO A 55 11.92 8.36 -3.32
N ARG A 56 11.31 7.23 -2.97
CA ARG A 56 10.35 7.12 -1.85
C ARG A 56 11.04 6.58 -0.60
N GLU A 57 11.81 7.44 0.07
CA GLU A 57 12.72 7.07 1.17
C GLU A 57 12.08 6.18 2.24
N ALA A 58 10.86 6.48 2.68
CA ALA A 58 10.16 5.67 3.70
C ALA A 58 9.91 4.21 3.25
N VAL A 59 9.68 3.99 1.95
CA VAL A 59 9.50 2.65 1.36
C VAL A 59 10.85 1.97 1.18
N ILE A 60 11.85 2.71 0.69
CA ILE A 60 13.22 2.23 0.46
C ILE A 60 13.83 1.73 1.77
N ALA A 61 13.61 2.43 2.87
CA ALA A 61 14.08 2.04 4.20
C ALA A 61 13.52 0.68 4.67
N GLN A 62 12.38 0.24 4.14
CA GLN A 62 11.74 -1.02 4.51
C GLN A 62 12.09 -2.16 3.55
N VAL A 63 12.04 -1.90 2.24
CA VAL A 63 12.08 -2.96 1.22
C VAL A 63 13.15 -2.75 0.15
N GLY A 64 14.01 -1.74 0.30
CA GLY A 64 15.08 -1.43 -0.64
C GLY A 64 14.62 -0.67 -1.90
N GLU A 65 15.58 -0.07 -2.59
CA GLU A 65 15.34 0.86 -3.69
C GLU A 65 14.56 0.25 -4.87
N GLN A 66 14.85 -1.02 -5.18
CA GLN A 66 14.24 -1.74 -6.30
C GLN A 66 12.74 -2.00 -6.08
N ASN A 67 12.28 -1.99 -4.83
CA ASN A 67 10.92 -2.37 -4.45
C ASN A 67 10.02 -1.16 -4.11
N GLN A 68 10.43 0.06 -4.43
CA GLN A 68 9.69 1.28 -4.05
C GLN A 68 8.40 1.58 -4.83
N SER A 69 7.89 0.63 -5.63
CA SER A 69 6.60 0.75 -6.34
C SER A 69 5.43 0.64 -5.37
N LEU A 70 4.32 1.32 -5.67
CA LEU A 70 3.14 1.39 -4.77
C LEU A 70 1.87 1.08 -5.56
N PRO A 71 0.84 0.46 -4.93
CA PRO A 71 0.72 0.16 -3.49
C PRO A 71 1.65 -0.97 -3.01
N LEU A 72 1.93 -1.02 -1.71
CA LEU A 72 2.77 -2.06 -1.09
C LEU A 72 2.25 -2.41 0.32
N LEU A 73 2.05 -3.70 0.59
CA LEU A 73 1.64 -4.22 1.89
C LEU A 73 2.77 -5.07 2.49
N ILE A 74 3.30 -4.68 3.64
CA ILE A 74 4.28 -5.42 4.45
C ILE A 74 3.55 -6.18 5.54
N PHE A 75 3.85 -7.46 5.70
CA PHE A 75 3.26 -8.29 6.73
C PHE A 75 4.05 -8.19 8.03
N ALA A 76 3.34 -8.01 9.14
CA ALA A 76 3.95 -8.07 10.46
C ALA A 76 4.31 -9.52 10.84
N GLU A 77 3.38 -10.44 10.60
CA GLU A 77 3.46 -11.87 10.95
C GLU A 77 2.69 -12.69 9.90
N ASP A 78 2.91 -14.01 9.87
CA ASP A 78 2.16 -14.98 9.05
C ASP A 78 2.01 -14.62 7.56
N ALA A 79 3.06 -14.02 6.98
CA ALA A 79 3.07 -13.64 5.57
C ALA A 79 2.73 -14.82 4.66
N PRO A 80 1.91 -14.63 3.62
CA PRO A 80 1.53 -15.70 2.71
C PRO A 80 2.75 -16.18 1.88
N GLU A 81 2.66 -17.40 1.35
CA GLU A 81 3.77 -18.03 0.59
C GLU A 81 4.16 -17.24 -0.66
N ASP A 82 3.23 -16.50 -1.25
CA ASP A 82 3.44 -15.67 -2.44
C ASP A 82 4.08 -14.30 -2.14
N ALA A 83 4.42 -14.02 -0.87
CA ALA A 83 5.07 -12.76 -0.50
C ALA A 83 6.52 -12.69 -1.02
N THR A 84 6.88 -11.52 -1.54
CA THR A 84 8.27 -11.20 -1.88
C THR A 84 9.08 -11.00 -0.59
N VAL A 85 10.33 -11.44 -0.59
CA VAL A 85 11.24 -11.35 0.56
C VAL A 85 12.32 -10.31 0.29
N HIS A 86 12.53 -9.39 1.23
CA HIS A 86 13.67 -8.47 1.26
C HIS A 86 14.22 -8.38 2.68
N GLY A 87 15.39 -8.98 2.93
CA GLY A 87 15.94 -9.08 4.29
C GLY A 87 14.98 -9.85 5.21
N ASP A 88 14.55 -9.21 6.30
CA ASP A 88 13.57 -9.73 7.25
C ASP A 88 12.11 -9.42 6.82
N LYS A 89 11.89 -8.58 5.81
CA LYS A 89 10.56 -8.15 5.39
C LYS A 89 9.96 -9.11 4.37
N ARG A 90 8.65 -9.31 4.51
CA ARG A 90 7.80 -9.99 3.53
C ARG A 90 6.69 -9.03 3.11
N PHE A 91 6.46 -8.90 1.80
CA PHE A 91 5.51 -7.93 1.27
C PHE A 91 4.91 -8.34 -0.08
N VAL A 92 3.84 -7.67 -0.49
CA VAL A 92 3.23 -7.77 -1.82
C VAL A 92 2.98 -6.37 -2.41
N GLN A 93 3.01 -6.27 -3.75
CA GLN A 93 2.76 -5.02 -4.48
C GLN A 93 1.66 -5.13 -5.53
N ASP A 94 1.16 -6.35 -5.78
CA ASP A 94 0.02 -6.54 -6.68
C ASP A 94 -1.26 -6.02 -6.02
N THR A 95 -1.94 -5.11 -6.71
CA THR A 95 -3.11 -4.41 -6.16
C THR A 95 -4.28 -5.36 -5.88
N LYS A 96 -4.54 -6.31 -6.79
CA LYS A 96 -5.62 -7.28 -6.60
C LYS A 96 -5.33 -8.17 -5.40
N ARG A 97 -4.08 -8.64 -5.28
CA ARG A 97 -3.64 -9.45 -4.15
C ARG A 97 -3.74 -8.70 -2.84
N ILE A 98 -3.34 -7.43 -2.78
CA ILE A 98 -3.52 -6.58 -1.59
C ILE A 98 -4.99 -6.51 -1.20
N LEU A 99 -5.90 -6.25 -2.15
CA LEU A 99 -7.34 -6.18 -1.87
C LEU A 99 -7.90 -7.51 -1.34
N SER A 100 -7.50 -8.64 -1.91
CA SER A 100 -7.86 -9.97 -1.38
C SER A 100 -7.35 -10.18 0.05
N LEU A 101 -6.10 -9.78 0.34
CA LEU A 101 -5.51 -9.90 1.68
C LEU A 101 -6.18 -8.97 2.71
N LEU A 102 -6.60 -7.77 2.29
CA LEU A 102 -7.41 -6.91 3.16
C LEU A 102 -8.73 -7.59 3.53
N ALA A 103 -9.36 -8.32 2.61
CA ALA A 103 -10.57 -9.07 2.93
C ALA A 103 -10.29 -10.30 3.81
N GLU A 104 -9.35 -11.16 3.41
CA GLU A 104 -9.01 -12.42 4.07
C GLU A 104 -8.53 -12.25 5.52
N ARG A 105 -7.74 -11.20 5.77
CA ARG A 105 -6.97 -11.04 7.02
C ARG A 105 -7.48 -9.91 7.88
N HIS A 106 -7.91 -8.83 7.23
CA HIS A 106 -8.29 -7.60 7.89
C HIS A 106 -9.80 -7.38 7.88
N GLY A 107 -10.59 -8.35 7.41
CA GLY A 107 -12.05 -8.34 7.49
C GLY A 107 -12.73 -7.28 6.63
N PHE A 108 -12.03 -6.72 5.64
CA PHE A 108 -12.67 -5.85 4.65
C PHE A 108 -13.62 -6.67 3.76
N PRO A 109 -14.63 -6.04 3.13
CA PRO A 109 -15.43 -6.75 2.14
C PRO A 109 -14.61 -7.17 0.91
N GLN A 110 -15.02 -8.26 0.29
CA GLN A 110 -14.51 -8.66 -1.02
C GLN A 110 -15.03 -7.71 -2.10
N LEU A 111 -14.21 -7.46 -3.12
CA LEU A 111 -14.63 -6.73 -4.31
C LEU A 111 -15.37 -7.67 -5.27
N HIS A 112 -16.38 -7.15 -5.96
CA HIS A 112 -17.14 -7.83 -7.01
C HIS A 112 -16.62 -7.47 -8.41
#